data_AF-A0A9Q3L0U8-F1
#
_entry.id   AF-A0A9Q3L0U8-F1
#
_cell.length_a   1.000
_cell.length_b   1.000
_cell.length_c   1.000
_cell.angle_alpha   90.00
_cell.angle_beta   90.00
_cell.angle_gamma   90.00
#
_symmetry.space_group_name_H-M   'P 1'
#
loop_
_entity.id
_entity.type
_entity.pdbx_description
1 polymer ?
#
loop_
_entity_poly.entity_id
_entity_poly.type
_entity_poly.pdbx_seq_one_letter_code
_entity_poly.pdbx_strand_id
1 'polypeptide(L)'
;AGSYNASKAAMNSLCKTFATEERNITSIALDPGIVDTKMLAELMAKGKDKIDTDSYQRFTDFFESLKVLPPETPARVIANLVTKAEKSLTGQVLSWDSDKLKSFLLR
;
A
#
# COMPACT_ATOMS: atom_id res chain seq x y z
N ALA A 1 12.73 -9.48 -2.05
CA ALA A 1 12.53 -8.02 -2.14
C ALA A 1 12.50 -7.52 -3.59
N GLY A 2 13.50 -7.85 -4.44
CA GLY A 2 13.61 -7.31 -5.80
C GLY A 2 12.38 -7.51 -6.70
N SER A 3 11.89 -8.74 -6.87
CA SER A 3 10.73 -9.03 -7.73
C SER A 3 9.44 -8.36 -7.23
N TYR A 4 9.20 -8.37 -5.91
CA TYR A 4 8.06 -7.68 -5.29
C TYR A 4 8.10 -6.18 -5.57
N ASN A 5 9.22 -5.52 -5.30
CA ASN A 5 9.38 -4.07 -5.53
C ASN A 5 9.25 -3.71 -7.01
N ALA A 6 9.88 -4.50 -7.89
CA ALA A 6 9.80 -4.30 -9.33
C ALA A 6 8.34 -4.42 -9.83
N SER A 7 7.60 -5.43 -9.38
CA SER A 7 6.18 -5.59 -9.76
C SER A 7 5.30 -4.43 -9.27
N LYS A 8 5.54 -3.92 -8.05
CA LYS A 8 4.82 -2.74 -7.53
C LYS A 8 5.15 -1.47 -8.31
N ALA A 9 6.41 -1.26 -8.68
CA ALA A 9 6.81 -0.14 -9.53
C ALA A 9 6.18 -0.24 -10.93
N ALA A 10 6.10 -1.44 -11.50
CA ALA A 10 5.41 -1.67 -12.77
C ALA A 10 3.92 -1.32 -12.68
N MET A 11 3.23 -1.70 -11.61
CA MET A 11 1.82 -1.32 -11.39
C MET A 11 1.62 0.20 -11.27
N ASN A 12 2.55 0.91 -10.64
CA ASN A 12 2.51 2.37 -10.59
C ASN A 12 2.63 3.01 -11.98
N SER A 13 3.49 2.45 -12.85
CA SER A 13 3.61 2.90 -14.24
C SER A 13 2.35 2.58 -15.04
N LEU A 14 1.78 1.39 -14.87
CA LEU A 14 0.52 0.99 -15.53
C LEU A 14 -0.63 1.96 -15.18
N CYS A 15 -0.73 2.37 -13.92
CA CYS A 15 -1.72 3.34 -13.48
C CYS A 15 -1.60 4.68 -14.22
N LYS A 16 -0.38 5.15 -14.48
CA LYS A 16 -0.13 6.39 -15.25
C LYS A 16 -0.52 6.22 -16.72
N THR A 17 -0.21 5.07 -17.31
CA THR A 17 -0.61 4.73 -18.69
C THR A 17 -2.13 4.74 -18.86
N PHE A 18 -2.87 4.07 -17.96
CA PHE A 18 -4.33 4.07 -18.03
C PHE A 18 -4.94 5.45 -17.83
N ALA A 19 -4.32 6.33 -17.04
CA ALA A 19 -4.79 7.69 -16.91
C ALA A 19 -4.72 8.48 -18.23
N THR A 20 -3.80 8.14 -19.13
CA THR A 20 -3.65 8.77 -20.45
C THR A 20 -4.47 8.09 -21.55
N GLU A 21 -4.51 6.76 -21.55
CA GLU A 21 -5.15 5.95 -22.59
C GLU A 21 -6.66 5.83 -22.36
N GLU A 22 -7.09 5.62 -21.11
CA GLU A 22 -8.49 5.34 -20.77
C GLU A 22 -9.16 6.56 -20.13
N ARG A 23 -9.47 7.57 -20.95
CA ARG A 23 -10.03 8.86 -20.49
C ARG A 23 -11.35 8.75 -19.73
N ASN A 24 -12.08 7.65 -19.87
CA ASN A 24 -13.34 7.41 -19.14
C ASN A 24 -13.14 6.69 -17.80
N ILE A 25 -11.93 6.23 -17.47
CA ILE A 25 -11.64 5.45 -16.26
C ILE A 25 -10.73 6.27 -15.32
N THR A 26 -11.07 6.36 -14.04
CA THR A 26 -10.18 6.94 -13.03
C THR A 26 -9.26 5.84 -12.49
N SER A 27 -7.97 5.92 -12.81
CA SER A 27 -6.97 4.94 -12.36
C SER A 27 -6.13 5.54 -11.24
N ILE A 28 -6.03 4.86 -10.09
CA ILE A 28 -5.26 5.33 -8.92
C ILE A 28 -4.45 4.15 -8.37
N ALA A 29 -3.16 4.36 -8.13
CA ALA A 29 -2.32 3.41 -7.41
C ALA A 29 -2.26 3.82 -5.93
N LEU A 30 -2.73 2.95 -5.04
CA LEU A 30 -2.76 3.23 -3.61
C LEU A 30 -1.72 2.40 -2.86
N ASP A 31 -0.91 3.07 -2.05
CA ASP A 31 -0.09 2.45 -1.02
C ASP A 31 -0.90 2.36 0.29
N PRO A 32 -1.26 1.14 0.74
CA PRO A 32 -2.04 0.94 1.96
C PRO A 32 -1.19 1.05 3.24
N GLY A 33 0.12 1.26 3.13
CA GLY A 33 1.05 1.21 4.26
C GLY A 33 1.27 -0.22 4.75
N ILE A 34 1.66 -0.35 6.02
CA ILE A 34 1.93 -1.64 6.67
C ILE A 34 0.66 -2.07 7.38
N VAL A 35 0.07 -3.16 6.91
CA VAL A 35 -1.27 -3.60 7.34
C VAL A 35 -1.20 -4.96 7.98
N ASP A 36 -1.92 -5.14 9.09
CA ASP A 36 -2.08 -6.42 9.78
C ASP A 36 -2.85 -7.42 8.90
N THR A 37 -2.10 -8.16 8.09
CA THR A 37 -2.62 -9.12 7.12
C THR A 37 -1.82 -10.40 7.18
N LYS A 38 -2.40 -11.48 6.63
CA LYS A 38 -1.68 -12.76 6.47
C LYS A 38 -0.35 -12.59 5.71
N MET A 39 -0.28 -11.67 4.75
CA MET A 39 0.95 -11.38 4.01
C MET A 39 2.06 -10.89 4.94
N LEU A 40 1.75 -9.99 5.88
CA LEU A 40 2.72 -9.49 6.86
C LEU A 40 3.15 -10.62 7.81
N ALA A 41 2.20 -11.41 8.31
CA ALA A 41 2.49 -12.56 9.19
C ALA A 41 3.41 -13.59 8.50
N GLU A 42 3.18 -13.89 7.22
CA GLU A 42 4.04 -14.80 6.45
C GLU A 42 5.43 -14.21 6.20
N LEU A 43 5.55 -12.89 5.99
CA LEU A 43 6.83 -12.21 5.86
C LEU A 43 7.65 -12.33 7.15
N MET A 44 7.02 -12.11 8.30
CA MET A 44 7.65 -12.25 9.61
C MET A 44 8.11 -13.69 9.87
N ALA A 45 7.26 -14.67 9.59
CA ALA A 45 7.58 -16.09 9.76
C ALA A 45 8.77 -16.52 8.87
N LYS A 46 8.75 -16.16 7.58
CA LYS A 46 9.83 -16.50 6.64
C LYS A 46 11.12 -15.73 6.92
N GLY A 47 11.04 -14.55 7.55
CA GLY A 47 12.19 -13.78 8.00
C GLY A 47 12.98 -14.50 9.10
N LYS A 48 12.26 -15.13 10.05
CA LYS A 48 12.85 -15.93 11.13
C LYS A 48 13.75 -17.07 10.62
N ASP A 49 13.34 -17.72 9.54
CA ASP A 49 14.07 -18.87 9.00
C ASP A 49 15.30 -18.49 8.16
N LYS A 50 15.48 -17.20 7.84
CA LYS A 50 16.51 -16.72 6.89
C LYS A 50 17.53 -15.75 7.50
N ILE A 51 17.35 -15.36 8.75
CA ILE A 51 18.16 -14.36 9.43
C ILE A 51 18.86 -15.05 10.61
N ASP A 52 20.15 -14.79 10.79
CA ASP A 52 20.88 -15.28 11.97
C ASP A 52 20.27 -14.71 13.26
N THR A 53 20.41 -15.40 14.38
CA THR A 53 19.73 -15.06 15.64
C THR A 53 20.00 -13.64 16.14
N ASP A 54 21.19 -13.07 15.91
CA ASP A 54 21.54 -11.71 16.36
C ASP A 54 20.89 -10.64 15.47
N SER A 55 20.72 -10.94 14.18
CA SER A 55 20.01 -10.09 13.23
C SER A 55 18.48 -10.21 13.34
N TYR A 56 17.96 -11.31 13.90
CA TYR A 56 16.52 -11.54 14.06
C TYR A 56 15.90 -10.59 15.09
N GLN A 57 16.55 -10.32 16.22
CA GLN A 57 16.02 -9.36 17.20
C GLN A 57 15.94 -7.95 16.62
N ARG A 58 16.97 -7.52 15.87
CA ARG A 58 16.94 -6.22 15.17
C ARG A 58 15.84 -6.17 14.11
N PHE A 59 15.57 -7.29 13.44
CA PHE A 59 14.48 -7.43 12.50
C PHE A 59 13.12 -7.31 13.22
N THR A 60 12.91 -8.02 14.32
CA THR A 60 11.67 -7.90 15.10
C THR A 60 11.47 -6.52 15.68
N ASP A 61 12.50 -5.91 16.27
CA ASP A 61 12.42 -4.55 16.85
C ASP A 61 12.09 -3.52 15.77
N PHE A 62 12.70 -3.65 14.58
CA PHE A 62 12.38 -2.80 13.44
C PHE A 62 10.91 -2.98 13.06
N PHE A 63 10.41 -4.20 12.93
CA PHE A 63 9.01 -4.47 12.56
C PHE A 63 8.00 -4.06 13.62
N GLU A 64 8.32 -4.23 14.91
CA GLU A 64 7.50 -3.75 16.02
C GLU A 64 7.48 -2.22 16.10
N SER A 65 8.57 -1.55 15.66
CA SER A 65 8.60 -0.10 15.52
C SER A 65 7.74 0.41 14.34
N LEU A 66 7.39 -0.46 13.39
CA LEU A 66 6.52 -0.10 12.27
C LEU A 66 5.10 0.07 12.78
N LYS A 67 4.47 1.18 12.42
CA LYS A 67 3.06 1.41 12.68
C LYS A 67 2.21 0.45 11.84
N VAL A 68 1.89 -0.71 12.40
CA VAL A 68 0.99 -1.68 11.78
C VAL A 68 -0.45 -1.18 11.90
N LEU A 69 -1.14 -1.11 10.77
CA LEU A 69 -2.50 -0.61 10.66
C LEU A 69 -3.51 -1.75 10.69
N PRO A 70 -4.67 -1.57 11.35
CA PRO A 70 -5.83 -2.41 11.11
C PRO A 70 -6.23 -2.33 9.63
N PRO A 71 -6.58 -3.45 8.96
CA PRO A 71 -6.99 -3.48 7.55
C PRO A 71 -8.10 -2.50 7.19
N GLU A 72 -9.01 -2.25 8.13
CA GLU A 72 -10.15 -1.35 7.97
C GLU A 72 -9.72 0.10 7.68
N THR A 73 -8.52 0.48 8.10
CA THR A 73 -7.97 1.82 7.91
C THR A 73 -7.76 2.14 6.42
N PRO A 74 -6.87 1.45 5.68
CA PRO A 74 -6.73 1.66 4.25
C PRO A 74 -7.94 1.16 3.46
N ALA A 75 -8.67 0.13 3.92
CA ALA A 75 -9.87 -0.36 3.24
C ALA A 75 -10.96 0.70 3.13
N ARG A 76 -11.14 1.55 4.16
CA ARG A 76 -12.10 2.66 4.12
C ARG A 76 -11.77 3.67 3.03
N VAL A 77 -10.49 4.00 2.88
CA VAL A 77 -10.02 4.89 1.80
C VAL A 77 -10.30 4.27 0.44
N ILE A 78 -9.98 2.99 0.25
CA ILE A 78 -10.26 2.25 -0.99
C ILE A 78 -11.75 2.26 -1.33
N ALA A 79 -12.62 1.92 -0.36
CA ALA A 79 -14.07 1.90 -0.56
C ALA A 79 -14.64 3.28 -0.92
N ASN A 80 -14.16 4.34 -0.27
CA ASN A 80 -14.56 5.70 -0.60
C ASN A 80 -14.02 6.14 -1.97
N LEU A 81 -12.80 5.76 -2.36
CA LEU A 81 -12.24 6.07 -3.67
C LEU A 81 -13.06 5.43 -4.80
N VAL A 82 -13.48 4.17 -4.65
CA VAL A 82 -14.29 3.48 -5.67
C VAL A 82 -15.60 4.23 -5.98
N THR A 83 -16.17 4.93 -5.00
CA THR A 83 -17.48 5.59 -5.14
C THR A 83 -17.40 7.10 -5.34
N LYS A 84 -16.33 7.75 -4.86
CA LYS A 84 -16.22 9.22 -4.76
C LYS A 84 -14.97 9.79 -5.43
N ALA A 85 -14.11 8.97 -6.04
CA ALA A 85 -12.86 9.49 -6.62
C ALA A 85 -13.12 10.47 -7.77
N GLU A 86 -12.57 11.67 -7.63
CA GLU A 86 -12.58 12.66 -8.69
C GLU A 86 -11.57 12.32 -9.79
N LYS A 87 -11.87 12.73 -11.02
CA LYS A 87 -10.98 12.52 -12.17
C LYS A 87 -9.60 13.18 -11.98
N SER A 88 -9.52 14.22 -11.15
CA SER A 88 -8.27 14.91 -10.77
C SER A 88 -7.24 13.98 -10.10
N LEU A 89 -7.70 12.86 -9.51
CA LEU A 89 -6.84 11.86 -8.88
C LEU A 89 -6.25 10.84 -9.85
N THR A 90 -6.72 10.80 -11.10
CA THR A 90 -6.29 9.80 -12.09
C THR A 90 -4.79 9.87 -12.36
N GLY A 91 -4.14 8.72 -12.43
CA GLY A 91 -2.70 8.56 -12.70
C GLY A 91 -1.81 8.76 -11.47
N GLN A 92 -2.37 9.12 -10.32
CA GLN A 92 -1.58 9.36 -9.11
C GLN A 92 -1.24 8.06 -8.38
N VAL A 93 -0.05 8.08 -7.75
CA VAL A 93 0.39 7.09 -6.78
C VAL A 93 0.29 7.77 -5.41
N LEU A 94 -0.58 7.29 -4.54
CA LEU A 94 -0.93 7.96 -3.28
C LEU A 94 -0.79 7.01 -2.10
N SER A 95 -0.26 7.51 -0.99
CA SER A 95 -0.40 6.82 0.31
C SER A 95 -1.80 7.04 0.87
N TRP A 96 -2.32 6.03 1.56
CA TRP A 96 -3.65 6.06 2.21
C TRP A 96 -3.84 7.27 3.15
N ASP A 97 -2.76 7.77 3.75
CA ASP A 97 -2.73 8.91 4.68
C ASP A 97 -2.29 10.24 4.04
N SER A 98 -2.14 10.27 2.71
CA SER A 98 -1.78 11.50 2.02
C SER A 98 -2.83 12.60 2.22
N ASP A 99 -2.39 13.86 2.21
CA ASP A 99 -3.29 15.01 2.39
C ASP A 99 -4.46 15.03 1.40
N LYS A 100 -4.22 14.55 0.17
CA LYS A 100 -5.24 14.45 -0.88
C LYS A 100 -6.36 13.46 -0.56
N LEU A 101 -6.10 12.49 0.33
CA LEU A 101 -7.04 11.44 0.70
C LEU A 101 -7.65 11.62 2.10
N LYS A 102 -7.33 12.72 2.80
CA LYS A 102 -7.86 12.98 4.15
C LYS A 102 -9.39 12.93 4.24
N SER A 103 -10.10 13.45 3.25
CA SER A 103 -11.57 13.39 3.19
C SER A 103 -12.11 11.96 3.02
N PHE A 104 -11.31 11.06 2.43
CA PHE A 104 -11.67 9.65 2.21
C PHE A 104 -11.47 8.79 3.47
N LEU A 105 -10.88 9.34 4.54
CA LEU A 105 -10.79 8.69 5.85
C LEU A 105 -12.06 8.86 6.70
N LEU A 106 -12.95 9.78 6.32
CA LEU A 106 -14.22 10.04 7.00
C LEU A 106 -15.32 9.10 6.45
N ARG A 107 -16.37 8.85 7.25
CA ARG A 107 -17.56 8.10 6.78
C ARG A 107 -18.38 8.96 5.83
#